data_AF-A0A948W148-F1
#
_entry.id   AF-A0A948W148-F1
#
_cell.length_a   1.000
_cell.length_b   1.000
_cell.length_c   1.000
_cell.angle_alpha   90.00
_cell.angle_beta   90.00
_cell.angle_gamma   90.00
#
_symmetry.space_group_name_H-M   'P 1'
#
loop_
_entity.id
_entity.type
_entity.pdbx_description
1 polymer ?
#
loop_
_entity_poly.entity_id
_entity_poly.type
_entity_poly.pdbx_seq_one_letter_code
_entity_poly.pdbx_strand_id
1 'polypeptide(L)'
;RYLNDNYYRSENGVSGEWPLVFYWLSISEFQRGNIKQAEKWLFKGLDQIRYDRITELFYNETANKNNPLAWAHSFTIIALIKLKKFSI
;
A
#
# COMPACT_ATOMS: atom_id res chain seq x y z
N ARG A 1 -3.07 -5.08 8.27
CA ARG A 1 -3.97 -4.40 9.24
C ARG A 1 -3.50 -4.63 10.66
N TYR A 2 -3.57 -5.87 11.15
CA TYR A 2 -2.99 -6.33 12.40
C TYR A 2 -2.66 -7.83 12.26
N LEU A 3 -1.83 -8.38 13.16
CA LEU A 3 -1.48 -9.79 13.14
C LEU A 3 -2.73 -10.65 13.34
N ASN A 4 -2.88 -11.73 12.57
CA ASN A 4 -4.02 -12.66 12.63
C ASN A 4 -5.39 -12.02 12.32
N ASP A 5 -5.41 -11.07 11.40
CA ASP A 5 -6.66 -10.54 10.87
C ASP A 5 -7.47 -11.60 10.11
N ASN A 6 -8.74 -11.77 10.49
CA ASN A 6 -9.68 -12.75 9.93
C ASN A 6 -10.60 -12.20 8.85
N TYR A 7 -10.39 -10.96 8.38
CA TYR A 7 -11.25 -10.36 7.36
C TYR A 7 -11.17 -11.08 6.00
N TYR A 8 -9.96 -11.27 5.47
CA TYR A 8 -9.67 -12.14 4.32
C TYR A 8 -8.47 -13.01 4.66
N ARG A 9 -8.55 -14.30 4.35
CA ARG A 9 -7.50 -15.29 4.58
C ARG A 9 -7.16 -16.00 3.27
N SER A 10 -5.88 -16.24 3.05
CA SER A 10 -5.39 -17.17 2.02
C SER A 10 -5.70 -18.61 2.42
N GLU A 11 -5.52 -19.54 1.47
CA GLU A 11 -5.74 -20.99 1.69
C GLU A 11 -4.85 -21.56 2.80
N ASN A 12 -3.63 -21.03 2.93
CA ASN A 12 -2.70 -21.38 4.00
C ASN A 12 -2.95 -20.62 5.32
N GLY A 13 -4.07 -19.90 5.44
CA GLY A 13 -4.47 -19.20 6.67
C GLY A 13 -3.73 -17.88 6.94
N VAL A 14 -2.91 -17.38 6.01
CA VAL A 14 -2.25 -16.07 6.15
C VAL A 14 -3.27 -14.94 5.93
N SER A 15 -3.15 -13.85 6.70
CA SER A 15 -4.02 -12.68 6.53
C SER A 15 -3.77 -11.99 5.20
N GLY A 16 -4.83 -11.48 4.58
CA GLY A 16 -4.71 -10.69 3.36
C GLY A 16 -3.75 -9.50 3.52
N GLU A 17 -2.96 -9.23 2.49
CA GLU A 17 -1.94 -8.19 2.46
C GLU A 17 -2.54 -6.89 1.91
N TRP A 18 -2.33 -5.76 2.59
CA TRP A 18 -2.95 -4.48 2.24
C TRP A 18 -1.93 -3.53 1.63
N PRO A 19 -1.94 -3.28 0.30
CA PRO A 19 -0.98 -2.38 -0.35
C PRO A 19 -0.97 -0.96 0.25
N LEU A 20 -2.12 -0.50 0.75
CA LEU A 20 -2.27 0.80 1.42
C LEU A 20 -1.23 1.02 2.54
N VAL A 21 -0.81 -0.05 3.24
CA VAL A 21 0.12 0.06 4.37
C VAL A 21 1.46 0.67 3.96
N PHE A 22 1.92 0.43 2.73
CA PHE A 22 3.20 0.95 2.24
C PHE A 22 3.15 2.48 2.14
N TYR A 23 2.06 3.03 1.62
CA TYR A 23 1.91 4.48 1.51
C TYR A 23 1.69 5.13 2.89
N TRP A 24 0.96 4.47 3.79
CA TRP A 24 0.83 4.95 5.17
C TRP A 24 2.20 4.99 5.88
N LEU A 25 3.02 3.94 5.74
CA LEU A 25 4.38 3.91 6.27
C LEU A 25 5.25 4.99 5.63
N SER A 26 5.14 5.22 4.33
CA SER A 26 5.85 6.29 3.64
C SER A 26 5.54 7.66 4.25
N ILE A 27 4.25 7.96 4.42
CA ILE A 27 3.78 9.23 5.01
C ILE A 27 4.26 9.38 6.45
N SER A 28 4.15 8.32 7.25
CA SER A 28 4.57 8.30 8.67
C SER A 28 6.07 8.56 8.82
N GLU A 29 6.90 7.87 8.03
CA GLU A 29 8.35 8.05 8.06
C GLU A 29 8.77 9.44 7.57
N PHE A 30 8.09 9.98 6.55
CA PHE A 30 8.30 11.36 6.11
C PHE A 30 8.02 12.35 7.24
N GLN A 31 6.90 12.18 7.95
CA GLN A 31 6.53 13.04 9.08
C GLN A 31 7.54 12.95 10.24
N ARG A 32 8.23 11.83 10.38
CA ARG A 32 9.31 11.63 11.37
C ARG A 32 10.68 12.17 10.91
N GLY A 33 10.78 12.72 9.70
CA GLY A 33 12.03 13.19 9.11
C GLY A 33 12.88 12.07 8.47
N ASN A 34 12.39 10.84 8.44
CA ASN A 34 13.11 9.67 7.92
C ASN A 34 12.94 9.52 6.40
N ILE A 35 13.45 10.49 5.64
CA ILE A 35 13.18 10.62 4.19
C ILE A 35 13.54 9.35 3.39
N LYS A 36 14.71 8.75 3.63
CA LYS A 36 15.13 7.52 2.93
C LYS A 36 14.17 6.36 3.17
N GLN A 37 13.67 6.25 4.40
CA GLN A 37 12.73 5.18 4.77
C GLN A 37 11.34 5.46 4.17
N ALA A 38 10.94 6.73 4.10
CA ALA A 38 9.72 7.15 3.42
C ALA A 38 9.74 6.80 1.93
N GLU A 39 10.84 7.09 1.23
CA GLU A 39 11.03 6.73 -0.18
C GLU A 39 10.99 5.21 -0.38
N LYS A 40 11.71 4.44 0.47
CA LYS A 40 11.69 2.97 0.42
C LYS A 40 10.27 2.42 0.49
N TRP A 41 9.44 2.95 1.38
CA TRP A 41 8.05 2.51 1.49
C TRP A 41 7.18 2.96 0.32
N LEU A 42 7.39 4.17 -0.20
CA LEU A 42 6.70 4.63 -1.42
C LEU A 42 6.98 3.68 -2.58
N PHE A 43 8.25 3.39 -2.87
CA PHE A 43 8.62 2.52 -3.99
C PHE A 43 8.10 1.10 -3.83
N LYS A 44 8.11 0.55 -2.61
CA LYS A 44 7.45 -0.74 -2.33
C LYS A 44 5.96 -0.72 -2.64
N GLY A 45 5.26 0.37 -2.31
CA GLY A 45 3.85 0.52 -2.62
C GLY A 45 3.61 0.65 -4.13
N LEU A 46 4.42 1.44 -4.84
CA LEU A 46 4.32 1.60 -6.29
C LEU A 46 4.50 0.27 -7.04
N ASP A 47 5.38 -0.60 -6.55
CA ASP A 47 5.58 -1.95 -7.07
C ASP A 47 4.34 -2.86 -6.92
N GLN A 48 3.32 -2.45 -6.15
CA GLN A 48 2.05 -3.18 -6.02
C GLN A 48 0.98 -2.76 -7.05
N ILE A 49 1.23 -1.71 -7.84
CA ILE A 49 0.26 -1.23 -8.85
C ILE A 49 0.14 -2.28 -9.96
N ARG A 50 -1.08 -2.63 -10.35
CA ARG A 50 -1.37 -3.53 -11.47
C ARG A 50 -2.45 -2.90 -12.34
N TYR A 51 -2.18 -2.74 -13.63
CA TYR A 51 -3.12 -2.12 -14.60
C TYR A 51 -3.66 -0.75 -14.13
N ASP A 52 -2.77 0.11 -13.62
CA ASP A 52 -3.09 1.43 -13.05
C ASP A 52 -4.08 1.40 -11.87
N ARG A 53 -4.17 0.25 -11.18
CA ARG A 53 -5.03 0.06 -10.01
C ARG A 53 -4.25 -0.43 -8.81
N ILE A 54 -4.67 0.07 -7.66
CA ILE A 54 -4.29 -0.43 -6.34
C ILE A 54 -5.52 -1.07 -5.69
N THR A 55 -5.41 -2.35 -5.38
CA THR A 55 -6.46 -3.12 -4.68
C THR A 55 -6.49 -2.78 -3.18
N GLU A 56 -7.59 -3.10 -2.50
CA GLU A 56 -7.66 -3.06 -1.04
C GLU A 56 -6.68 -4.06 -0.42
N LEU A 57 -6.70 -5.29 -0.91
CA LEU A 57 -5.82 -6.36 -0.45
C LEU A 57 -5.62 -7.45 -1.49
N PHE A 58 -4.56 -8.22 -1.28
CA PHE A 58 -4.27 -9.48 -1.96
C PHE A 58 -4.43 -10.66 -1.00
N TYR A 59 -4.99 -11.77 -1.50
CA TYR A 59 -4.98 -13.08 -0.85
C TYR A 59 -4.78 -14.14 -1.94
N ASN A 60 -3.94 -15.15 -1.70
CA ASN A 60 -3.57 -16.13 -2.75
C ASN A 60 -3.14 -15.44 -4.07
N GLU A 61 -2.31 -14.39 -3.99
CA GLU A 61 -1.86 -13.57 -5.13
C GLU A 61 -2.98 -12.86 -5.93
N THR A 62 -4.23 -12.97 -5.44
CA THR A 62 -5.42 -12.48 -6.12
C THR A 62 -5.92 -11.21 -5.42
N ALA A 63 -6.14 -10.16 -6.20
CA ALA A 63 -6.79 -8.95 -5.71
C ALA A 63 -8.23 -9.25 -5.31
N ASN A 64 -8.69 -8.71 -4.18
CA ASN A 64 -10.08 -8.85 -3.80
C ASN A 64 -11.02 -8.00 -4.68
N LYS A 65 -12.33 -8.10 -4.41
CA LYS A 65 -13.37 -7.37 -5.17
C LYS A 65 -13.24 -5.84 -5.10
N ASN A 66 -12.55 -5.31 -4.10
CA ASN A 66 -12.37 -3.87 -3.90
C ASN A 66 -11.14 -3.39 -4.67
N ASN A 67 -11.20 -3.49 -6.00
CA ASN A 67 -10.12 -3.19 -6.92
C ASN A 67 -10.63 -2.38 -8.14
N PRO A 68 -10.38 -1.06 -8.22
CA PRO A 68 -9.48 -0.27 -7.37
C PRO A 68 -10.08 0.13 -6.01
N LEU A 69 -9.23 0.29 -5.00
CA LEU A 69 -9.59 0.92 -3.72
C LEU A 69 -9.23 2.41 -3.75
N ALA A 70 -10.24 3.28 -3.69
CA ALA A 70 -10.04 4.73 -3.69
C ALA A 70 -9.10 5.21 -2.57
N TRP A 71 -9.24 4.65 -1.36
CA TRP A 71 -8.42 5.04 -0.22
C TRP A 71 -6.92 4.79 -0.44
N ALA A 72 -6.58 3.66 -1.07
CA ALA A 72 -5.19 3.34 -1.38
C ALA A 72 -4.60 4.34 -2.40
N HIS A 73 -5.36 4.70 -3.43
CA HIS A 73 -4.94 5.71 -4.41
C HIS A 73 -4.75 7.09 -3.76
N SER A 74 -5.67 7.50 -2.88
CA SER A 74 -5.52 8.76 -2.15
C SER A 74 -4.24 8.79 -1.32
N PHE A 75 -3.91 7.68 -0.65
CA PHE A 75 -2.67 7.54 0.11
C PHE A 75 -1.43 7.61 -0.77
N THR A 76 -1.46 6.99 -1.95
CA THR A 76 -0.37 7.10 -2.94
C THR A 76 -0.14 8.54 -3.35
N ILE A 77 -1.20 9.27 -3.70
CA ILE A 77 -1.12 10.68 -4.11
C ILE A 77 -0.53 11.54 -2.99
N ILE A 78 -0.99 11.35 -1.74
CA ILE A 78 -0.45 12.09 -0.58
C ILE A 78 1.05 11.80 -0.39
N ALA A 79 1.46 10.54 -0.50
CA ALA A 79 2.87 10.15 -0.36
C ALA A 79 3.75 10.77 -1.47
N LEU A 80 3.27 10.74 -2.73
CA LEU A 80 3.97 11.34 -3.87
C LEU A 80 4.13 12.85 -3.71
N ILE A 81 3.07 13.55 -3.29
CA ILE A 81 3.10 15.00 -3.04
C ILE A 81 4.12 15.33 -1.94
N LYS A 82 4.10 14.60 -0.82
CA LYS A 82 5.02 14.84 0.31
C LYS A 82 6.48 14.68 -0.10
N LEU A 83 6.79 13.67 -0.90
CA LEU A 83 8.15 13.39 -1.37
C LEU A 83 8.54 14.12 -2.67
N LYS A 84 7.62 14.92 -3.24
CA LYS A 84 7.80 15.62 -4.53
C LYS A 84 8.21 14.67 -5.67
N LYS A 85 7.63 13.47 -5.71
CA LYS A 85 7.89 12.45 -6.74
C LYS A 85 6.71 12.42 -7.71
N PHE A 86 6.72 13.30 -8.70
CA PHE A 86 5.64 13.41 -9.70
C PHE A 86 5.95 12.66 -11.00
N SER A 87 7.19 12.20 -11.15
CA SER A 87 7.66 11.38 -12.26
C SER A 87 8.01 10.01 -11.68
N ILE A 88 7.13 9.03 -11.92
CA ILE A 88 7.39 7.60 -11.69
C ILE A 88 7.47 6.96 -13.07
#